data_AF-A0A3M9M8U5-F1
#
_entry.id   AF-A0A3M9M8U5-F1
#
_cell.length_a   1.000
_cell.length_b   1.000
_cell.length_c   1.000
_cell.angle_alpha   90.00
_cell.angle_beta   90.00
_cell.angle_gamma   90.00
#
_symmetry.space_group_name_H-M   'P 1'
#
loop_
_entity.id
_entity.type
_entity.pdbx_description
1 polymer ?
#
loop_
_entity_poly.entity_id
_entity_poly.type
_entity_poly.pdbx_seq_one_letter_code
_entity_poly.pdbx_strand_id
1 'polypeptide(L)'
;MDQTYISEPLQEKQPQGSRLARLKHLICTQFSQLKEPVIDELLLKFSWVELNRGEILCHEGEVGDCVYLLVSGRLKAWVNFNTREAREVGEIAQGESVGEMALITGEARTATITAMRTCMLAKLLKSDFDDLVALHPEVAVTLSKRIIDRLTFTMHHTRVPAKNTNFVLLPAASSAVTKVFISQLLKVLNEQYHIRHVHKELLPLHLQNGSLPEEERFYEIHNWMAEQEVERGYVIFEADPEDLNWTEHCLRQADKILLLTEASPEPALSDLEQFLFSTGDQQLHKATEVAFLYPNSTEHPIQTHDLLALRPVSRHYNIRLQDQRHLHRLARMLMNKGIGLVLGGGGAKGFAHIGVFRALQEADVPIDMVCGTSIGAIFAAAVAHEWSPEVIYQKGRSAFVTDKPLSDYTLPVLSLIKGHKLQNTNRKYFGENHIEDLWLNFFCISSNYTLSEMVVHERGPLWKAVTASVSIPGVLPPVVDGNNLLIDGASFNNFPVDVMKARYGGKLIGVNLQQDKEYKLDYTNLPGGWHLFFSRFFPFLKRYRSPSISAIMLKSTILSSMEHQRKQINDLELFMNPPLSNFSLLDMKNFDAINAIGYSYGKEFLKTANLDALGIKRREKAEVA
;
A
#
# COMPACT_ATOMS: atom_id res chain seq x y z
N MET A 1 29.34 4.46 14.48
CA MET A 1 29.44 4.01 15.88
C MET A 1 29.23 2.52 15.84
N ASP A 2 30.29 1.76 16.06
CA ASP A 2 30.25 0.30 16.11
C ASP A 2 29.35 -0.15 17.25
N GLN A 3 28.19 -0.73 16.92
CA GLN A 3 27.41 -1.53 17.86
C GLN A 3 27.81 -2.98 17.64
N THR A 4 28.78 -3.46 18.40
CA THR A 4 28.97 -4.89 18.68
C THR A 4 27.72 -5.39 19.42
N TYR A 5 26.75 -5.89 18.68
CA TYR A 5 25.60 -6.61 19.22
C TYR A 5 26.07 -8.00 19.65
N ILE A 6 26.09 -8.23 20.95
CA ILE A 6 26.27 -9.55 21.54
C ILE A 6 24.93 -10.28 21.31
N SER A 7 24.88 -11.16 20.30
CA SER A 7 23.77 -12.10 20.15
C SER A 7 23.81 -13.08 21.31
N GLU A 8 22.79 -13.05 22.19
CA GLU A 8 22.61 -14.14 23.15
C GLU A 8 22.41 -15.47 22.39
N PRO A 9 22.97 -16.59 22.86
CA PRO A 9 22.79 -17.88 22.22
C PRO A 9 21.31 -18.29 22.27
N LEU A 10 20.76 -18.65 21.10
CA LEU A 10 19.40 -19.15 20.96
C LEU A 10 19.15 -20.32 21.93
N GLN A 11 18.06 -20.26 22.70
CA GLN A 11 17.73 -21.33 23.66
C GLN A 11 17.28 -22.60 22.93
N GLU A 12 18.07 -23.67 23.05
CA GLU A 12 17.78 -24.97 22.46
C GLU A 12 17.06 -25.90 23.45
N LYS A 13 15.90 -26.44 23.06
CA LYS A 13 15.12 -27.41 23.87
C LYS A 13 14.76 -28.64 23.03
N GLN A 14 14.56 -29.82 23.65
CA GLN A 14 14.09 -31.02 22.95
C GLN A 14 12.56 -31.00 22.70
N PRO A 15 12.05 -31.62 21.61
CA PRO A 15 10.61 -31.78 21.38
C PRO A 15 9.93 -32.65 22.43
N GLN A 16 8.83 -32.19 23.02
CA GLN A 16 7.95 -33.02 23.86
C GLN A 16 6.47 -32.74 23.52
N GLY A 17 5.60 -33.74 23.71
CA GLY A 17 4.14 -33.57 23.59
C GLY A 17 3.65 -33.07 22.23
N SER A 18 2.84 -31.99 22.24
CA SER A 18 2.23 -31.34 21.08
C SER A 18 3.25 -30.90 20.02
N ARG A 19 4.45 -30.47 20.45
CA ARG A 19 5.56 -30.02 19.58
C ARG A 19 5.99 -31.10 18.60
N LEU A 20 6.17 -32.32 19.12
CA LEU A 20 6.66 -33.46 18.36
C LEU A 20 5.60 -33.93 17.34
N ALA A 21 4.32 -33.93 17.72
CA ALA A 21 3.23 -34.32 16.83
C ALA A 21 3.12 -33.40 15.60
N ARG A 22 3.23 -32.08 15.81
CA ARG A 22 3.19 -31.08 14.71
C ARG A 22 4.41 -31.17 13.81
N LEU A 23 5.61 -31.33 14.39
CA LEU A 23 6.83 -31.55 13.61
C LEU A 23 6.74 -32.83 12.77
N LYS A 24 6.25 -33.93 13.36
CA LYS A 24 6.01 -35.20 12.64
C LYS A 24 5.05 -34.99 11.47
N HIS A 25 3.93 -34.30 11.67
CA HIS A 25 2.96 -34.01 10.60
C HIS A 25 3.59 -33.20 9.45
N LEU A 26 4.36 -32.15 9.77
CA LEU A 26 5.07 -31.37 8.76
C LEU A 26 6.05 -32.23 8.00
N ILE A 27 6.93 -32.97 8.69
CA ILE A 27 7.92 -33.85 8.05
C ILE A 27 7.21 -34.87 7.14
N CYS A 28 6.14 -35.52 7.60
CA CYS A 28 5.36 -36.44 6.75
C CYS A 28 4.82 -35.77 5.48
N THR A 29 4.34 -34.53 5.60
CA THR A 29 3.81 -33.76 4.46
C THR A 29 4.92 -33.35 3.49
N GLN A 30 6.07 -32.96 4.03
CA GLN A 30 7.19 -32.40 3.28
C GLN A 30 8.09 -33.45 2.64
N PHE A 31 8.19 -34.59 3.32
CA PHE A 31 9.01 -35.73 2.98
C PHE A 31 8.11 -36.96 2.79
N SER A 32 7.04 -36.82 2.02
CA SER A 32 6.03 -37.86 1.78
C SER A 32 6.57 -39.16 1.16
N GLN A 33 7.81 -39.13 0.66
CA GLN A 33 8.51 -40.29 0.10
C GLN A 33 9.35 -41.06 1.13
N LEU A 34 9.54 -40.52 2.34
CA LEU A 34 10.26 -41.20 3.41
C LEU A 34 9.36 -42.20 4.12
N LYS A 35 9.93 -43.35 4.48
CA LYS A 35 9.24 -44.36 5.29
C LYS A 35 9.14 -43.88 6.74
N GLU A 36 8.09 -44.30 7.43
CA GLU A 36 7.83 -43.92 8.83
C GLU A 36 9.01 -44.15 9.80
N PRO A 37 9.79 -45.25 9.71
CA PRO A 37 10.95 -45.44 10.59
C PRO A 37 12.04 -44.38 10.40
N VAL A 38 12.23 -43.88 9.18
CA VAL A 38 13.20 -42.82 8.85
C VAL A 38 12.72 -41.48 9.42
N ILE A 39 11.41 -41.24 9.40
CA ILE A 39 10.81 -40.04 9.97
C ILE A 39 10.99 -40.02 11.49
N ASP A 40 10.79 -41.14 12.16
CA ASP A 40 10.98 -41.24 13.61
C ASP A 40 12.45 -41.06 14.02
N GLU A 41 13.40 -41.59 13.24
CA GLU A 41 14.84 -41.37 13.44
C GLU A 41 15.24 -39.90 13.21
N LEU A 42 14.68 -39.27 12.18
CA LEU A 42 14.89 -37.85 11.87
C LEU A 42 14.35 -36.94 12.99
N LEU A 43 13.18 -37.27 13.54
CA LEU A 43 12.55 -36.49 14.62
C LEU A 43 13.41 -36.40 15.89
N LEU A 44 14.19 -37.45 16.19
CA LEU A 44 15.07 -37.49 17.36
C LEU A 44 16.31 -36.59 17.22
N LYS A 45 16.68 -36.23 15.99
CA LYS A 45 17.85 -35.39 15.67
C LYS A 45 17.55 -33.90 15.62
N PHE A 46 16.27 -33.49 15.74
CA PHE A 46 15.89 -32.08 15.76
C PHE A 46 15.96 -31.47 17.17
N SER A 47 16.53 -30.26 17.28
CA SER A 47 16.38 -29.38 18.45
C SER A 47 15.44 -28.21 18.13
N TRP A 48 14.84 -27.57 19.14
CA TRP A 48 13.94 -26.43 18.94
C TRP A 48 14.67 -25.11 19.11
N VAL A 49 14.31 -24.17 18.24
CA VAL A 49 14.65 -22.76 18.37
C VAL A 49 13.34 -21.96 18.38
N GLU A 50 13.19 -21.09 19.36
CA GLU A 50 12.11 -20.13 19.44
C GLU A 50 12.66 -18.75 19.11
N LEU A 51 11.94 -18.01 18.27
CA LEU A 51 12.24 -16.62 17.95
C LEU A 51 11.03 -15.76 18.26
N ASN A 52 11.23 -14.70 19.01
CA ASN A 52 10.24 -13.63 19.12
C ASN A 52 10.20 -12.80 17.83
N ARG A 53 9.11 -12.05 17.66
CA ARG A 53 9.00 -11.05 16.60
C ARG A 53 10.20 -10.10 16.63
N GLY A 54 10.76 -9.80 15.46
CA GLY A 54 11.90 -8.91 15.28
C GLY A 54 13.27 -9.56 15.49
N GLU A 55 13.33 -10.74 16.14
CA GLU A 55 14.60 -11.45 16.33
C GLU A 55 15.16 -11.98 15.01
N ILE A 56 16.49 -12.04 14.95
CA ILE A 56 17.24 -12.46 13.76
C ILE A 56 17.64 -13.91 13.94
N LEU A 57 17.29 -14.76 12.95
CA LEU A 57 17.68 -16.16 12.93
C LEU A 57 19.15 -16.33 12.48
N CYS A 58 19.55 -15.59 11.45
CA CYS A 58 20.92 -15.55 10.94
C CYS A 58 21.14 -14.31 10.06
N HIS A 59 22.40 -13.94 9.88
CA HIS A 59 22.82 -12.84 9.01
C HIS A 59 23.37 -13.32 7.67
N GLU A 60 23.20 -12.48 6.65
CA GLU A 60 23.86 -12.66 5.34
C GLU A 60 25.39 -12.72 5.53
N GLY A 61 26.03 -13.69 4.87
CA GLY A 61 27.48 -13.90 4.94
C GLY A 61 27.94 -14.79 6.10
N GLU A 62 27.08 -15.17 7.04
CA GLU A 62 27.43 -16.10 8.11
C GLU A 62 27.68 -17.51 7.56
N VAL A 63 28.57 -18.27 8.21
CA VAL A 63 28.76 -19.69 7.88
C VAL A 63 27.54 -20.47 8.42
N GLY A 64 26.91 -21.27 7.56
CA GLY A 64 25.76 -22.09 7.94
C GLY A 64 26.10 -23.56 8.10
N ASP A 65 26.01 -24.09 9.32
CA ASP A 65 26.24 -25.50 9.68
C ASP A 65 24.95 -26.25 10.05
N CYS A 66 23.80 -25.63 9.82
CA CYS A 66 22.50 -26.16 10.17
C CYS A 66 21.40 -25.68 9.23
N VAL A 67 20.32 -26.45 9.20
CA VAL A 67 19.07 -26.11 8.51
C VAL A 67 17.95 -25.99 9.54
N TYR A 68 17.08 -25.02 9.33
CA TYR A 68 15.91 -24.80 10.15
C TYR A 68 14.66 -25.15 9.36
N LEU A 69 13.73 -25.87 9.98
CA LEU A 69 12.39 -26.11 9.47
C LEU A 69 11.42 -25.22 10.26
N LEU A 70 10.70 -24.32 9.58
CA LEU A 70 9.73 -23.45 10.25
C LEU A 70 8.47 -24.24 10.60
N VAL A 71 8.26 -24.53 11.88
CA VAL A 71 7.12 -25.33 12.36
C VAL A 71 5.86 -24.48 12.52
N SER A 72 6.01 -23.25 13.01
CA SER A 72 4.96 -22.24 13.12
C SER A 72 5.62 -20.85 13.10
N GLY A 73 4.86 -19.83 12.72
CA GLY A 73 5.37 -18.48 12.56
C GLY A 73 5.61 -18.09 11.09
N ARG A 74 6.33 -16.99 10.88
CA ARG A 74 6.66 -16.43 9.56
C ARG A 74 8.01 -15.72 9.65
N LEU A 75 8.90 -16.03 8.72
CA LEU A 75 10.20 -15.37 8.62
C LEU A 75 10.26 -14.54 7.33
N LYS A 76 11.21 -13.61 7.29
CA LYS A 76 11.43 -12.71 6.16
C LYS A 76 12.91 -12.62 5.82
N ALA A 77 13.22 -12.64 4.53
CA ALA A 77 14.58 -12.63 4.00
C ALA A 77 14.96 -11.25 3.44
N TRP A 78 16.13 -10.77 3.86
CA TRP A 78 16.69 -9.48 3.50
C TRP A 78 18.08 -9.66 2.90
N VAL A 79 18.36 -8.96 1.80
CA VAL A 79 19.69 -8.94 1.17
C VAL A 79 20.18 -7.51 1.06
N ASN A 80 21.43 -7.30 1.46
CA ASN A 80 22.10 -6.02 1.30
C ASN A 80 22.74 -5.97 -0.10
N PHE A 81 22.09 -5.29 -1.03
CA PHE A 81 22.79 -4.87 -2.25
C PHE A 81 23.79 -3.75 -1.89
N ASN A 82 24.79 -3.47 -2.74
CA ASN A 82 25.81 -2.42 -2.54
C ASN A 82 25.27 -0.97 -2.33
N THR A 83 23.96 -0.81 -2.17
CA THR A 83 23.22 0.39 -1.75
C THR A 83 22.94 0.32 -0.25
N ARG A 84 22.95 1.45 0.46
CA ARG A 84 22.74 1.53 1.93
C ARG A 84 21.36 1.06 2.46
N GLU A 85 20.54 0.42 1.65
CA GLU A 85 19.22 -0.09 2.04
C GLU A 85 19.09 -1.60 1.77
N ALA A 86 18.74 -2.33 2.82
CA ALA A 86 18.42 -3.75 2.75
C ALA A 86 17.14 -3.95 1.92
N ARG A 87 17.18 -4.88 0.96
CA ARG A 87 16.04 -5.21 0.11
C ARG A 87 15.40 -6.51 0.56
N GLU A 88 14.07 -6.52 0.68
CA GLU A 88 13.30 -7.74 0.87
C GLU A 88 13.40 -8.65 -0.37
N VAL A 89 13.76 -9.92 -0.17
CA VAL A 89 13.92 -10.91 -1.25
C VAL A 89 12.83 -11.99 -1.21
N GLY A 90 12.23 -12.24 -0.04
CA GLY A 90 11.11 -13.17 0.07
C GLY A 90 10.64 -13.40 1.50
N GLU A 91 9.56 -14.16 1.64
CA GLU A 91 9.01 -14.61 2.91
C GLU A 91 9.13 -16.14 2.99
N ILE A 92 9.34 -16.64 4.21
CA ILE A 92 9.39 -18.07 4.51
C ILE A 92 8.17 -18.41 5.36
N ALA A 93 7.35 -19.32 4.84
CA ALA A 93 6.09 -19.74 5.43
C ALA A 93 6.21 -21.07 6.19
N GLN A 94 5.16 -21.43 6.92
CA GLN A 94 5.11 -22.67 7.68
C GLN A 94 5.44 -23.89 6.82
N GLY A 95 6.30 -24.74 7.35
CA GLY A 95 6.88 -25.90 6.69
C GLY A 95 8.10 -25.56 5.85
N GLU A 96 8.35 -24.34 5.42
CA GLU A 96 9.53 -24.09 4.59
C GLU A 96 10.82 -24.17 5.40
N SER A 97 11.93 -24.49 4.72
CA SER A 97 13.25 -24.57 5.32
C SER A 97 14.05 -23.30 5.09
N VAL A 98 14.97 -23.01 6.02
CA VAL A 98 15.96 -21.96 5.91
C VAL A 98 17.34 -22.55 6.13
N GLY A 99 18.28 -22.22 5.25
CA GLY A 99 19.68 -22.55 5.43
C GLY A 99 20.13 -23.83 4.72
N GLU A 100 19.24 -24.48 3.98
CA GLU A 100 19.54 -25.70 3.22
C GLU A 100 20.67 -25.52 2.20
N MET A 101 20.78 -24.34 1.57
CA MET A 101 21.86 -24.05 0.62
C MET A 101 23.23 -24.08 1.30
N ALA A 102 23.38 -23.38 2.43
CA ALA A 102 24.63 -23.34 3.18
C ALA A 102 25.01 -24.74 3.71
N LEU A 103 24.02 -25.50 4.21
CA LEU A 103 24.20 -26.87 4.68
C LEU A 103 24.81 -27.78 3.60
N ILE A 104 24.24 -27.76 2.38
CA ILE A 104 24.61 -28.66 1.28
C ILE A 104 25.85 -28.18 0.53
N THR A 105 25.95 -26.90 0.21
CA THR A 105 27.05 -26.35 -0.60
C THR A 105 28.29 -26.02 0.21
N GLY A 106 28.12 -25.78 1.52
CA GLY A 106 29.17 -25.22 2.38
C GLY A 106 29.40 -23.72 2.21
N GLU A 107 28.64 -23.05 1.34
CA GLU A 107 28.70 -21.59 1.17
C GLU A 107 28.06 -20.84 2.36
N ALA A 108 28.33 -19.54 2.44
CA ALA A 108 27.73 -18.68 3.46
C ALA A 108 26.22 -18.47 3.25
N ARG A 109 25.53 -18.02 4.30
CA ARG A 109 24.11 -17.61 4.26
C ARG A 109 23.93 -16.50 3.21
N THR A 110 22.94 -16.66 2.33
CA THR A 110 22.70 -15.72 1.21
C THR A 110 21.85 -14.52 1.57
N ALA A 111 21.26 -14.49 2.76
CA ALA A 111 20.33 -13.45 3.22
C ALA A 111 20.29 -13.40 4.75
N THR A 112 19.98 -12.23 5.30
CA THR A 112 19.61 -12.06 6.70
C THR A 112 18.15 -12.46 6.88
N ILE A 113 17.85 -13.28 7.90
CA ILE A 113 16.52 -13.83 8.14
C ILE A 113 15.98 -13.31 9.47
N THR A 114 14.80 -12.68 9.46
CA THR A 114 14.16 -12.12 10.66
C THR A 114 12.78 -12.71 10.89
N ALA A 115 12.38 -12.89 12.14
CA ALA A 115 11.04 -13.32 12.52
C ALA A 115 10.02 -12.17 12.41
N MET A 116 8.94 -12.38 11.66
CA MET A 116 7.84 -11.39 11.49
C MET A 116 6.77 -11.52 12.57
N ARG A 117 6.68 -12.70 13.17
CA ARG A 117 5.81 -13.09 14.29
C ARG A 117 6.58 -14.11 15.12
N THR A 118 6.08 -14.50 16.29
CA THR A 118 6.73 -15.56 17.06
C THR A 118 6.86 -16.82 16.20
N CYS A 119 8.09 -17.33 16.10
CA CYS A 119 8.45 -18.46 15.25
C CYS A 119 8.96 -19.61 16.10
N MET A 120 8.54 -20.80 15.71
CA MET A 120 9.09 -22.04 16.20
C MET A 120 9.79 -22.75 15.06
N LEU A 121 11.06 -23.08 15.28
CA LEU A 121 11.88 -23.76 14.29
C LEU A 121 12.41 -25.07 14.86
N ALA A 122 12.43 -26.09 14.02
CA ALA A 122 13.18 -27.31 14.30
C ALA A 122 14.53 -27.19 13.58
N LYS A 123 15.62 -27.20 14.34
CA LYS A 123 17.01 -27.11 13.89
C LYS A 123 17.61 -28.50 13.72
N LEU A 124 18.20 -28.76 12.57
CA LEU A 124 18.99 -29.95 12.27
C LEU A 124 20.43 -29.54 11.96
N LEU A 125 21.38 -30.10 12.69
CA LEU A 125 22.81 -29.85 12.47
C LEU A 125 23.32 -30.61 11.24
N LYS A 126 24.39 -30.10 10.63
CA LYS A 126 25.04 -30.74 9.49
C LYS A 126 25.58 -32.13 9.82
N SER A 127 26.17 -32.34 10.99
CA SER A 127 26.62 -33.66 11.43
C SER A 127 25.47 -34.67 11.47
N ASP A 128 24.32 -34.26 12.02
CA ASP A 128 23.15 -35.11 12.10
C ASP A 128 22.53 -35.39 10.74
N PHE A 129 22.57 -34.41 9.84
CA PHE A 129 22.16 -34.57 8.46
C PHE A 129 23.08 -35.53 7.70
N ASP A 130 24.39 -35.38 7.82
CA ASP A 130 25.38 -36.21 7.15
C ASP A 130 25.27 -37.67 7.58
N ASP A 131 25.10 -37.93 8.89
CA ASP A 131 24.81 -39.26 9.43
C ASP A 131 23.54 -39.86 8.82
N LEU A 132 22.51 -39.04 8.69
CA LEU A 132 21.20 -39.48 8.21
C LEU A 132 21.19 -39.73 6.70
N VAL A 133 21.93 -38.95 5.92
CA VAL A 133 22.14 -39.18 4.49
C VAL A 133 22.99 -40.42 4.23
N ALA A 134 23.97 -40.72 5.09
CA ALA A 134 24.75 -41.94 4.99
C ALA A 134 23.90 -43.20 5.16
N LEU A 135 22.85 -43.12 5.99
CA LEU A 135 21.92 -44.22 6.24
C LEU A 135 20.74 -44.23 5.26
N HIS A 136 20.24 -43.06 4.86
CA HIS A 136 19.03 -42.87 4.05
C HIS A 136 19.26 -41.80 2.95
N PRO A 137 19.92 -42.14 1.83
CA PRO A 137 20.26 -41.21 0.76
C PRO A 137 19.05 -40.48 0.13
N GLU A 138 17.85 -41.05 0.23
CA GLU A 138 16.58 -40.45 -0.23
C GLU A 138 16.29 -39.07 0.41
N VAL A 139 16.84 -38.79 1.59
CA VAL A 139 16.67 -37.50 2.27
C VAL A 139 17.39 -36.38 1.52
N ALA A 140 18.63 -36.62 1.06
CA ALA A 140 19.40 -35.65 0.29
C ALA A 140 18.73 -35.31 -1.05
N VAL A 141 18.14 -36.32 -1.72
CA VAL A 141 17.41 -36.12 -2.99
C VAL A 141 16.18 -35.23 -2.79
N THR A 142 15.44 -35.43 -1.68
CA THR A 142 14.23 -34.66 -1.39
C THR A 142 14.55 -33.19 -1.09
N LEU A 143 15.59 -32.92 -0.29
CA LEU A 143 16.07 -31.57 -0.01
C LEU A 143 16.60 -30.88 -1.29
N SER A 144 17.36 -31.59 -2.13
CA SER A 144 17.89 -31.05 -3.38
C SER A 144 16.79 -30.59 -4.33
N LYS A 145 15.72 -31.40 -4.49
CA LYS A 145 14.55 -31.02 -5.31
C LYS A 145 13.92 -29.72 -4.83
N ARG A 146 13.77 -29.53 -3.51
CA ARG A 146 13.19 -28.32 -2.93
C ARG A 146 14.05 -27.08 -3.15
N ILE A 147 15.37 -27.21 -3.08
CA ILE A 147 16.29 -26.11 -3.41
C ILE A 147 16.11 -25.70 -4.87
N ILE A 148 16.02 -26.68 -5.78
CA ILE A 148 15.81 -26.43 -7.21
C ILE A 148 14.46 -25.74 -7.43
N ASP A 149 13.38 -26.20 -6.81
CA ASP A 149 12.06 -25.56 -6.88
C ASP A 149 12.12 -24.10 -6.43
N ARG A 150 12.85 -23.83 -5.33
CA ARG A 150 13.02 -22.47 -4.80
C ARG A 150 13.86 -21.57 -5.70
N LEU A 151 14.98 -22.06 -6.23
CA LEU A 151 15.84 -21.30 -7.16
C LEU A 151 15.10 -20.95 -8.46
N THR A 152 14.36 -21.91 -9.00
CA THR A 152 13.51 -21.69 -10.18
C THR A 152 12.45 -20.63 -9.89
N PHE A 153 11.90 -20.63 -8.68
CA PHE A 153 10.91 -19.66 -8.22
C PHE A 153 11.48 -18.24 -8.05
N THR A 154 12.67 -18.08 -7.44
CA THR A 154 13.32 -16.77 -7.25
C THR A 154 13.65 -16.07 -8.57
N MET A 155 14.00 -16.83 -9.62
CA MET A 155 14.29 -16.29 -10.95
C MET A 155 13.06 -15.71 -11.68
N HIS A 156 11.84 -16.14 -11.30
CA HIS A 156 10.61 -15.72 -11.98
C HIS A 156 9.93 -14.46 -11.40
N HIS A 157 10.49 -13.82 -10.36
CA HIS A 157 10.01 -12.54 -9.78
C HIS A 157 8.49 -12.46 -9.47
N THR A 158 7.79 -13.58 -9.43
CA THR A 158 6.39 -13.63 -9.03
C THR A 158 6.34 -13.66 -7.53
N ARG A 159 5.84 -12.59 -6.88
CA ARG A 159 5.42 -12.66 -5.47
C ARG A 159 4.37 -13.77 -5.35
N VAL A 160 4.68 -14.88 -4.68
CA VAL A 160 3.63 -15.79 -4.21
C VAL A 160 2.82 -15.00 -3.18
N PRO A 161 1.49 -14.92 -3.30
CA PRO A 161 0.66 -14.35 -2.24
C PRO A 161 0.86 -15.16 -0.96
N ALA A 162 1.03 -14.48 0.18
CA ALA A 162 1.19 -15.10 1.49
C ALA A 162 0.10 -16.16 1.71
N LYS A 163 0.52 -17.41 1.99
CA LYS A 163 -0.41 -18.54 2.02
C LYS A 163 -1.52 -18.36 3.05
N ASN A 164 -1.29 -17.68 4.18
CA ASN A 164 -2.31 -17.29 5.17
C ASN A 164 -2.00 -15.85 5.66
N THR A 165 -2.93 -15.07 6.20
CA THR A 165 -2.58 -13.77 6.83
C THR A 165 -3.31 -13.60 8.16
N ASN A 166 -2.55 -13.29 9.21
CA ASN A 166 -3.05 -13.08 10.57
C ASN A 166 -3.28 -11.59 10.81
N PHE A 167 -4.54 -11.21 10.95
CA PHE A 167 -4.97 -9.87 11.30
C PHE A 167 -5.35 -9.79 12.77
N VAL A 168 -4.91 -8.75 13.47
CA VAL A 168 -5.39 -8.45 14.82
C VAL A 168 -6.34 -7.27 14.76
N LEU A 169 -7.56 -7.43 15.30
CA LEU A 169 -8.45 -6.33 15.63
C LEU A 169 -8.14 -5.90 17.07
N LEU A 170 -7.63 -4.68 17.22
CA LEU A 170 -7.18 -4.13 18.49
C LEU A 170 -8.08 -2.96 18.90
N PRO A 171 -9.16 -3.17 19.67
CA PRO A 171 -9.92 -2.07 20.24
C PRO A 171 -9.05 -1.30 21.25
N ALA A 172 -8.93 0.01 21.09
CA ALA A 172 -8.13 0.85 22.01
C ALA A 172 -8.69 0.86 23.44
N ALA A 173 -10.00 0.67 23.59
CA ALA A 173 -10.70 0.59 24.86
C ALA A 173 -11.96 -0.30 24.74
N SER A 174 -12.44 -0.83 25.87
CA SER A 174 -13.70 -1.58 25.94
C SER A 174 -14.88 -0.62 25.78
N SER A 175 -15.39 -0.46 24.56
CA SER A 175 -16.54 0.41 24.27
C SER A 175 -17.65 -0.34 23.52
N ALA A 176 -18.90 0.05 23.73
CA ALA A 176 -20.02 -0.53 22.99
C ALA A 176 -19.91 -0.23 21.48
N VAL A 177 -19.37 0.94 21.11
CA VAL A 177 -19.17 1.37 19.73
C VAL A 177 -18.18 0.45 19.01
N THR A 178 -17.01 0.19 19.60
CA THR A 178 -16.00 -0.69 19.02
C THR A 178 -16.50 -2.13 18.90
N LYS A 179 -17.20 -2.66 19.91
CA LYS A 179 -17.81 -4.01 19.86
C LYS A 179 -18.82 -4.16 18.74
N VAL A 180 -19.72 -3.18 18.58
CA VAL A 180 -20.71 -3.18 17.47
C VAL A 180 -20.00 -3.06 16.12
N PHE A 181 -18.98 -2.21 16.02
CA PHE A 181 -18.21 -2.03 14.79
C PHE A 181 -17.46 -3.30 14.38
N ILE A 182 -16.78 -3.97 15.31
CA ILE A 182 -16.11 -5.26 15.08
C ILE A 182 -17.10 -6.28 14.54
N SER A 183 -18.27 -6.41 15.17
CA SER A 183 -19.31 -7.34 14.73
C SER A 183 -19.78 -7.06 13.29
N GLN A 184 -19.94 -5.78 12.93
CA GLN A 184 -20.32 -5.37 11.58
C GLN A 184 -19.19 -5.66 10.57
N LEU A 185 -17.94 -5.35 10.91
CA LEU A 185 -16.78 -5.59 10.05
C LEU A 185 -16.58 -7.08 9.79
N LEU A 186 -16.66 -7.92 10.83
CA LEU A 186 -16.57 -9.37 10.72
C LEU A 186 -17.66 -9.95 9.82
N LYS A 187 -18.90 -9.43 9.92
CA LYS A 187 -19.98 -9.82 9.02
C LYS A 187 -19.64 -9.54 7.56
N VAL A 188 -19.21 -8.32 7.23
CA VAL A 188 -18.83 -7.95 5.85
C VAL A 188 -17.65 -8.78 5.35
N LEU A 189 -16.66 -9.02 6.21
CA LEU A 189 -15.50 -9.84 5.86
C LEU A 189 -15.92 -11.29 5.58
N ASN A 190 -16.80 -11.87 6.40
CA ASN A 190 -17.27 -13.25 6.23
C ASN A 190 -18.18 -13.45 5.00
N GLU A 191 -18.89 -12.39 4.57
CA GLU A 191 -19.70 -12.42 3.35
C GLU A 191 -18.83 -12.44 2.07
N GLN A 192 -17.62 -11.87 2.13
CA GLN A 192 -16.77 -11.66 0.96
C GLN A 192 -15.55 -12.57 0.91
N TYR A 193 -15.05 -13.00 2.06
CA TYR A 193 -13.77 -13.70 2.21
C TYR A 193 -13.92 -14.90 3.15
N HIS A 194 -13.04 -15.89 2.98
CA HIS A 194 -12.93 -17.01 3.90
C HIS A 194 -12.11 -16.60 5.12
N ILE A 195 -12.80 -16.25 6.20
CA ILE A 195 -12.17 -15.80 7.45
C ILE A 195 -12.37 -16.82 8.57
N ARG A 196 -11.37 -16.94 9.45
CA ARG A 196 -11.46 -17.60 10.75
C ARG A 196 -11.34 -16.53 11.82
N HIS A 197 -12.45 -16.24 12.50
CA HIS A 197 -12.45 -15.36 13.67
C HIS A 197 -12.09 -16.15 14.92
N VAL A 198 -11.15 -15.60 15.69
CA VAL A 198 -10.60 -16.16 16.92
C VAL A 198 -10.67 -15.09 18.02
N HIS A 199 -11.39 -15.38 19.09
CA HIS A 199 -11.48 -14.56 20.30
C HIS A 199 -11.22 -15.41 21.53
N LYS A 200 -10.92 -14.77 22.66
CA LYS A 200 -10.51 -15.40 23.92
C LYS A 200 -11.42 -16.55 24.38
N GLU A 201 -12.73 -16.43 24.20
CA GLU A 201 -13.71 -17.42 24.64
C GLU A 201 -13.64 -18.75 23.86
N LEU A 202 -12.95 -18.80 22.70
CA LEU A 202 -12.70 -20.04 21.98
C LEU A 202 -11.53 -20.85 22.54
N LEU A 203 -10.75 -20.28 23.47
CA LEU A 203 -9.65 -21.01 24.09
C LEU A 203 -10.18 -22.28 24.75
N PRO A 204 -9.52 -23.44 24.59
CA PRO A 204 -9.88 -24.64 25.32
C PRO A 204 -9.90 -24.40 26.83
N LEU A 205 -10.88 -24.99 27.54
CA LEU A 205 -11.08 -24.80 28.99
C LEU A 205 -9.80 -25.04 29.82
N HIS A 206 -8.97 -26.01 29.43
CA HIS A 206 -7.71 -26.30 30.12
C HIS A 206 -6.66 -25.18 29.98
N LEU A 207 -6.69 -24.40 28.89
CA LEU A 207 -5.88 -23.21 28.69
C LEU A 207 -6.50 -21.95 29.31
N GLN A 208 -7.81 -21.95 29.57
CA GLN A 208 -8.48 -20.86 30.30
C GLN A 208 -8.23 -20.94 31.81
N ASN A 209 -8.29 -22.14 32.38
CA ASN A 209 -8.33 -22.36 33.84
C ASN A 209 -6.97 -22.33 34.56
N GLY A 210 -5.89 -21.89 33.89
CA GLY A 210 -4.58 -21.65 34.52
C GLY A 210 -3.93 -22.88 35.18
N SER A 211 -4.29 -24.09 34.75
CA SER A 211 -3.85 -25.35 35.40
C SER A 211 -2.41 -25.73 35.05
N LEU A 212 -1.86 -25.15 33.97
CA LEU A 212 -0.49 -25.34 33.52
C LEU A 212 0.44 -24.25 34.08
N PRO A 213 1.74 -24.53 34.27
CA PRO A 213 2.75 -23.49 34.50
C PRO A 213 2.67 -22.38 33.44
N GLU A 214 3.00 -21.15 33.81
CA GLU A 214 2.81 -19.97 32.96
C GLU A 214 3.51 -20.08 31.60
N GLU A 215 4.78 -20.52 31.57
CA GLU A 215 5.52 -20.73 30.32
C GLU A 215 4.89 -21.81 29.43
N GLU A 216 4.43 -22.91 30.02
CA GLU A 216 3.82 -24.02 29.28
C GLU A 216 2.44 -23.63 28.76
N ARG A 217 1.67 -22.87 29.55
CA ARG A 217 0.38 -22.31 29.13
C ARG A 217 0.55 -21.32 27.98
N PHE A 218 1.51 -20.41 28.09
CA PHE A 218 1.81 -19.43 27.04
C PHE A 218 2.11 -20.14 25.72
N TYR A 219 2.89 -21.21 25.81
CA TYR A 219 3.25 -22.05 24.69
C TYR A 219 2.07 -22.78 24.03
N GLU A 220 1.24 -23.45 24.84
CA GLU A 220 0.08 -24.19 24.34
C GLU A 220 -0.96 -23.26 23.72
N ILE A 221 -1.13 -22.04 24.23
CA ILE A 221 -1.96 -21.00 23.59
C ILE A 221 -1.40 -20.65 22.21
N HIS A 222 -0.09 -20.40 22.10
CA HIS A 222 0.55 -20.10 20.80
C HIS A 222 0.34 -21.24 19.79
N ASN A 223 0.49 -22.49 20.22
CA ASN A 223 0.22 -23.65 19.37
C ASN A 223 -1.23 -23.74 18.91
N TRP A 224 -2.17 -23.60 19.85
CA TRP A 224 -3.59 -23.61 19.53
C TRP A 224 -3.96 -22.48 18.56
N MET A 225 -3.40 -21.28 18.72
CA MET A 225 -3.59 -20.17 17.78
C MET A 225 -3.04 -20.52 16.39
N ALA A 226 -1.86 -21.14 16.33
CA ALA A 226 -1.27 -21.58 15.08
C ALA A 226 -2.04 -22.74 14.42
N GLU A 227 -2.87 -23.49 15.17
CA GLU A 227 -3.82 -24.47 14.61
C GLU A 227 -5.07 -23.82 13.99
N GLN A 228 -5.38 -22.58 14.38
CA GLN A 228 -6.47 -21.83 13.76
C GLN A 228 -6.12 -21.32 12.36
N GLU A 229 -4.85 -21.40 11.97
CA GLU A 229 -4.39 -21.02 10.63
C GLU A 229 -4.93 -21.95 9.56
N VAL A 230 -5.77 -21.42 8.69
CA VAL A 230 -6.38 -22.16 7.56
C VAL A 230 -5.58 -21.91 6.30
N GLU A 231 -5.22 -22.99 5.57
CA GLU A 231 -4.54 -22.89 4.28
C GLU A 231 -5.32 -21.97 3.31
N ARG A 232 -4.70 -20.88 2.83
CA ARG A 232 -5.32 -19.89 1.92
C ARG A 232 -6.51 -19.12 2.53
N GLY A 233 -6.47 -18.86 3.83
CA GLY A 233 -7.46 -18.06 4.55
C GLY A 233 -6.90 -16.87 5.34
N TYR A 234 -7.81 -16.06 5.87
CA TYR A 234 -7.49 -14.98 6.81
C TYR A 234 -7.86 -15.39 8.23
N VAL A 235 -6.93 -15.31 9.17
CA VAL A 235 -7.23 -15.47 10.60
C VAL A 235 -7.35 -14.08 11.21
N ILE A 236 -8.47 -13.82 11.87
CA ILE A 236 -8.70 -12.56 12.58
C ILE A 236 -8.72 -12.86 14.07
N PHE A 237 -7.69 -12.40 14.77
CA PHE A 237 -7.63 -12.42 16.22
C PHE A 237 -8.26 -11.14 16.78
N GLU A 238 -9.27 -11.29 17.64
CA GLU A 238 -9.86 -10.18 18.38
C GLU A 238 -9.14 -10.04 19.72
N ALA A 239 -8.41 -8.95 19.88
CA ALA A 239 -7.74 -8.62 21.14
C ALA A 239 -8.75 -8.12 22.19
N ASP A 240 -8.41 -8.32 23.46
CA ASP A 240 -9.24 -7.95 24.60
C ASP A 240 -8.57 -6.76 25.33
N PRO A 241 -9.16 -5.56 25.28
CA PRO A 241 -8.54 -4.38 25.90
C PRO A 241 -8.47 -4.47 27.43
N GLU A 242 -9.20 -5.40 28.05
CA GLU A 242 -9.20 -5.66 29.49
C GLU A 242 -8.26 -6.81 29.90
N ASP A 243 -7.73 -7.57 28.94
CA ASP A 243 -6.78 -8.68 29.17
C ASP A 243 -5.51 -8.52 28.34
N LEU A 244 -4.49 -7.91 28.96
CA LEU A 244 -3.20 -7.66 28.33
C LEU A 244 -2.46 -8.95 27.94
N ASN A 245 -2.64 -10.05 28.68
CA ASN A 245 -1.95 -11.32 28.37
C ASN A 245 -2.51 -11.93 27.08
N TRP A 246 -3.84 -11.99 26.94
CA TRP A 246 -4.48 -12.43 25.69
C TRP A 246 -4.13 -11.50 24.52
N THR A 247 -4.13 -10.19 24.76
CA THR A 247 -3.79 -9.22 23.73
C THR A 247 -2.33 -9.33 23.29
N GLU A 248 -1.40 -9.60 24.21
CA GLU A 248 0.00 -9.87 23.86
C GLU A 248 0.13 -11.10 22.95
N HIS A 249 -0.59 -12.19 23.25
CA HIS A 249 -0.64 -13.35 22.36
C HIS A 249 -1.13 -13.01 20.95
N CYS A 250 -2.17 -12.19 20.84
CA CYS A 250 -2.68 -11.71 19.55
C CYS A 250 -1.63 -10.90 18.80
N LEU A 251 -1.00 -9.92 19.46
CA LEU A 251 0.01 -9.04 18.86
C LEU A 251 1.24 -9.80 18.36
N ARG A 252 1.68 -10.82 19.10
CA ARG A 252 2.79 -11.71 18.72
C ARG A 252 2.51 -12.53 17.46
N GLN A 253 1.24 -12.75 17.12
CA GLN A 253 0.80 -13.46 15.90
C GLN A 253 0.52 -12.54 14.71
N ALA A 254 0.56 -11.22 14.90
CA ALA A 254 0.03 -10.26 13.95
C ALA A 254 0.95 -10.01 12.74
N ASP A 255 0.47 -10.33 11.55
CA ASP A 255 1.05 -9.83 10.29
C ASP A 255 0.64 -8.38 10.05
N LYS A 256 -0.60 -8.05 10.41
CA LYS A 256 -1.19 -6.71 10.36
C LYS A 256 -2.06 -6.47 11.59
N ILE A 257 -2.06 -5.24 12.10
CA ILE A 257 -2.84 -4.83 13.25
C ILE A 257 -3.75 -3.68 12.82
N LEU A 258 -5.05 -3.81 13.09
CA LEU A 258 -6.00 -2.72 12.97
C LEU A 258 -6.38 -2.23 14.37
N LEU A 259 -5.79 -1.10 14.75
CA LEU A 259 -6.16 -0.36 15.95
C LEU A 259 -7.50 0.37 15.72
N LEU A 260 -8.50 0.08 16.53
CA LEU A 260 -9.81 0.70 16.48
C LEU A 260 -9.94 1.71 17.61
N THR A 261 -10.14 2.97 17.27
CA THR A 261 -10.28 4.03 18.27
C THR A 261 -11.37 5.00 17.86
N GLU A 262 -12.14 5.47 18.83
CA GLU A 262 -13.17 6.48 18.59
C GLU A 262 -12.50 7.84 18.38
N ALA A 263 -12.97 8.60 17.39
CA ALA A 263 -12.44 9.92 17.13
C ALA A 263 -12.88 10.88 18.24
N SER A 264 -11.92 11.40 18.99
CA SER A 264 -12.13 12.37 20.06
C SER A 264 -11.49 13.72 19.71
N PRO A 265 -12.12 14.86 20.05
CA PRO A 265 -11.50 16.18 19.92
C PRO A 265 -10.32 16.37 20.88
N GLU A 266 -10.25 15.58 21.96
CA GLU A 266 -9.10 15.55 22.86
C GLU A 266 -8.22 14.35 22.51
N PRO A 267 -7.05 14.56 21.86
CA PRO A 267 -6.19 13.47 21.44
C PRO A 267 -5.47 12.89 22.66
N ALA A 268 -5.80 11.64 22.99
CA ALA A 268 -5.11 10.86 24.03
C ALA A 268 -4.84 9.44 23.52
N LEU A 269 -3.84 8.81 24.13
CA LEU A 269 -3.55 7.38 23.97
C LEU A 269 -4.15 6.62 25.14
N SER A 270 -4.87 5.53 24.87
CA SER A 270 -5.26 4.58 25.89
C SER A 270 -4.06 3.84 26.48
N ASP A 271 -4.23 3.20 27.64
CA ASP A 271 -3.17 2.40 28.27
C ASP A 271 -2.64 1.30 27.34
N LEU A 272 -3.52 0.70 26.54
CA LEU A 272 -3.16 -0.30 25.55
C LEU A 272 -2.36 0.29 24.38
N GLU A 273 -2.70 1.49 23.93
CA GLU A 273 -1.94 2.20 22.90
C GLU A 273 -0.54 2.59 23.42
N GLN A 274 -0.45 3.04 24.67
CA GLN A 274 0.83 3.33 25.32
C GLN A 274 1.68 2.07 25.44
N PHE A 275 1.08 0.94 25.84
CA PHE A 275 1.75 -0.36 25.83
C PHE A 275 2.28 -0.69 24.42
N LEU A 276 1.42 -0.65 23.40
CA LEU A 276 1.79 -0.96 22.02
C LEU A 276 2.98 -0.13 21.52
N PHE A 277 2.93 1.19 21.73
CA PHE A 277 3.93 2.12 21.20
C PHE A 277 5.19 2.27 22.07
N SER A 278 5.16 1.79 23.31
CA SER A 278 6.34 1.78 24.20
C SER A 278 7.30 0.63 23.93
N THR A 279 6.86 -0.42 23.23
CA THR A 279 7.66 -1.64 22.96
C THR A 279 8.95 -1.40 22.17
N GLY A 280 9.09 -0.24 21.50
CA GLY A 280 10.23 0.07 20.63
C GLY A 280 10.30 -0.78 19.35
N ASP A 281 9.34 -1.68 19.13
CA ASP A 281 9.28 -2.57 17.98
C ASP A 281 8.80 -1.81 16.73
N GLN A 282 9.77 -1.35 15.94
CA GLN A 282 9.49 -0.66 14.67
C GLN A 282 8.74 -1.53 13.66
N GLN A 283 8.88 -2.87 13.71
CA GLN A 283 8.14 -3.75 12.82
C GLN A 283 6.67 -3.81 13.23
N LEU A 284 6.38 -3.78 14.54
CA LEU A 284 5.02 -3.69 15.06
C LEU A 284 4.34 -2.37 14.66
N HIS A 285 5.06 -1.25 14.78
CA HIS A 285 4.59 0.06 14.32
C HIS A 285 4.27 0.05 12.81
N LYS A 286 5.16 -0.54 12.00
CA LYS A 286 4.94 -0.69 10.55
C LYS A 286 3.78 -1.62 10.19
N ALA A 287 3.47 -2.61 11.04
CA ALA A 287 2.32 -3.50 10.86
C ALA A 287 1.01 -2.91 11.38
N THR A 288 1.07 -1.81 12.14
CA THR A 288 -0.11 -1.17 12.74
C THR A 288 -0.71 -0.14 11.79
N GLU A 289 -2.00 -0.31 11.53
CA GLU A 289 -2.90 0.64 10.88
C GLU A 289 -3.96 1.06 11.91
N VAL A 290 -4.54 2.26 11.76
CA VAL A 290 -5.58 2.76 12.69
C VAL A 290 -6.87 3.11 11.96
N ALA A 291 -8.01 2.74 12.50
CA ALA A 291 -9.31 3.25 12.08
C ALA A 291 -9.90 4.15 13.16
N PHE A 292 -10.09 5.42 12.80
CA PHE A 292 -10.79 6.41 13.60
C PHE A 292 -12.29 6.31 13.32
N LEU A 293 -13.07 6.00 14.35
CA LEU A 293 -14.51 5.82 14.28
C LEU A 293 -15.21 7.14 14.60
N TYR A 294 -15.87 7.72 13.60
CA TYR A 294 -16.63 8.97 13.71
C TYR A 294 -18.13 8.67 13.80
N PRO A 295 -18.90 9.44 14.58
CA PRO A 295 -20.37 9.38 14.57
C PRO A 295 -20.96 9.51 13.15
N ASN A 296 -22.13 8.91 12.93
CA ASN A 296 -22.81 9.00 11.63
C ASN A 296 -23.18 10.45 11.23
N SER A 297 -23.34 11.34 12.21
CA SER A 297 -23.60 12.77 11.99
C SER A 297 -22.38 13.57 11.53
N THR A 298 -21.17 13.00 11.55
CA THR A 298 -19.96 13.70 11.14
C THR A 298 -19.96 13.93 9.63
N GLU A 299 -20.07 15.19 9.21
CA GLU A 299 -19.99 15.58 7.79
C GLU A 299 -18.58 15.34 7.24
N HIS A 300 -17.55 15.79 7.97
CA HIS A 300 -16.14 15.64 7.62
C HIS A 300 -15.29 15.41 8.88
N PRO A 301 -14.25 14.56 8.82
CA PRO A 301 -13.25 14.45 9.88
C PRO A 301 -12.54 15.79 10.07
N ILE A 302 -12.16 16.06 11.31
CA ILE A 302 -11.35 17.21 11.68
C ILE A 302 -10.31 16.76 12.69
N GLN A 303 -9.14 17.40 12.67
CA GLN A 303 -8.04 17.17 13.61
C GLN A 303 -7.52 15.73 13.63
N THR A 304 -7.68 14.97 12.54
CA THR A 304 -7.09 13.64 12.41
C THR A 304 -5.56 13.72 12.46
N HIS A 305 -4.98 14.84 12.02
CA HIS A 305 -3.56 15.12 12.16
C HIS A 305 -3.08 15.05 13.63
N ASP A 306 -3.81 15.66 14.56
CA ASP A 306 -3.46 15.69 15.99
C ASP A 306 -3.56 14.30 16.62
N LEU A 307 -4.59 13.53 16.22
CA LEU A 307 -4.75 12.14 16.63
C LEU A 307 -3.60 11.24 16.12
N LEU A 308 -3.08 11.52 14.93
CA LEU A 308 -1.99 10.77 14.34
C LEU A 308 -0.62 11.17 14.85
N ALA A 309 -0.44 12.41 15.31
CA ALA A 309 0.82 12.88 15.88
C ALA A 309 1.27 12.03 17.09
N LEU A 310 0.30 11.46 17.82
CA LEU A 310 0.55 10.56 18.96
C LEU A 310 0.76 9.09 18.57
N ARG A 311 0.49 8.70 17.31
CA ARG A 311 0.40 7.30 16.88
C ARG A 311 1.37 7.02 15.73
N PRO A 312 2.50 6.31 15.97
CA PRO A 312 3.46 5.93 14.94
C PRO A 312 2.95 4.76 14.10
N VAL A 313 1.86 4.98 13.35
CA VAL A 313 1.20 3.97 12.52
C VAL A 313 1.57 4.11 11.05
N SER A 314 1.52 3.00 10.32
CA SER A 314 1.79 2.96 8.88
C SER A 314 0.71 3.63 8.04
N ARG A 315 -0.55 3.58 8.50
CA ARG A 315 -1.72 4.12 7.78
C ARG A 315 -2.87 4.40 8.72
N HIS A 316 -3.76 5.31 8.31
CA HIS A 316 -5.03 5.57 8.99
C HIS A 316 -6.25 5.47 8.07
N TYR A 317 -7.41 5.26 8.66
CA TYR A 317 -8.71 5.26 8.00
C TYR A 317 -9.71 6.08 8.81
N ASN A 318 -10.38 7.02 8.15
CA ASN A 318 -11.50 7.75 8.74
C ASN A 318 -12.81 7.03 8.41
N ILE A 319 -13.49 6.47 9.41
CA ILE A 319 -14.67 5.63 9.24
C ILE A 319 -15.88 6.32 9.85
N ARG A 320 -16.89 6.62 9.03
CA ARG A 320 -18.19 7.06 9.52
C ARG A 320 -18.98 5.82 9.96
N LEU A 321 -19.36 5.77 11.23
CA LEU A 321 -20.16 4.69 11.79
C LEU A 321 -21.49 4.55 11.04
N GLN A 322 -21.95 3.32 10.85
CA GLN A 322 -23.17 2.96 10.10
C GLN A 322 -23.11 3.19 8.58
N ASP A 323 -22.06 3.81 8.04
CA ASP A 323 -21.88 3.91 6.58
C ASP A 323 -21.30 2.61 6.01
N GLN A 324 -22.15 1.85 5.31
CA GLN A 324 -21.75 0.59 4.68
C GLN A 324 -20.62 0.76 3.66
N ARG A 325 -20.50 1.91 3.01
CA ARG A 325 -19.44 2.17 2.02
C ARG A 325 -18.07 2.20 2.70
N HIS A 326 -17.96 2.85 3.86
CA HIS A 326 -16.73 2.91 4.64
C HIS A 326 -16.34 1.54 5.20
N LEU A 327 -17.33 0.77 5.66
CA LEU A 327 -17.10 -0.58 6.18
C LEU A 327 -16.59 -1.54 5.08
N HIS A 328 -17.23 -1.52 3.91
CA HIS A 328 -16.80 -2.32 2.77
C HIS A 328 -15.44 -1.87 2.21
N ARG A 329 -15.18 -0.55 2.22
CA ARG A 329 -13.85 -0.01 1.89
C ARG A 329 -12.80 -0.56 2.84
N LEU A 330 -12.99 -0.42 4.16
CA LEU A 330 -12.05 -0.92 5.14
C LEU A 330 -11.79 -2.42 4.96
N ALA A 331 -12.84 -3.22 4.79
CA ALA A 331 -12.70 -4.65 4.51
C ALA A 331 -11.83 -4.93 3.28
N ARG A 332 -12.06 -4.23 2.17
CA ARG A 332 -11.20 -4.34 0.97
C ARG A 332 -9.77 -3.87 1.20
N MET A 333 -9.56 -2.77 1.92
CA MET A 333 -8.23 -2.24 2.23
C MET A 333 -7.42 -3.25 3.06
N LEU A 334 -8.02 -3.81 4.13
CA LEU A 334 -7.35 -4.77 5.00
C LEU A 334 -6.89 -6.00 4.21
N MET A 335 -7.75 -6.53 3.34
CA MET A 335 -7.47 -7.72 2.54
C MET A 335 -6.57 -7.44 1.31
N ASN A 336 -6.01 -6.23 1.16
CA ASN A 336 -5.26 -5.78 -0.02
C ASN A 336 -6.05 -5.95 -1.34
N LYS A 337 -7.37 -5.74 -1.30
CA LYS A 337 -8.31 -5.93 -2.42
C LYS A 337 -9.02 -4.66 -2.88
N GLY A 338 -8.77 -3.52 -2.26
CA GLY A 338 -9.50 -2.33 -2.69
C GLY A 338 -8.91 -1.70 -3.95
N ILE A 339 -9.52 -0.59 -4.32
CA ILE A 339 -9.41 0.01 -5.65
C ILE A 339 -8.84 1.43 -5.53
N GLY A 340 -7.65 1.63 -6.07
CA GLY A 340 -6.98 2.92 -6.17
C GLY A 340 -7.33 3.64 -7.47
N LEU A 341 -7.66 4.93 -7.40
CA LEU A 341 -7.87 5.80 -8.55
C LEU A 341 -6.69 6.77 -8.75
N VAL A 342 -6.05 6.72 -9.91
CA VAL A 342 -4.90 7.56 -10.27
C VAL A 342 -5.31 8.59 -11.32
N LEU A 343 -5.21 9.88 -10.98
CA LEU A 343 -5.59 10.99 -11.86
C LEU A 343 -4.36 11.73 -12.38
N GLY A 344 -4.07 11.60 -13.68
CA GLY A 344 -2.93 12.25 -14.31
C GLY A 344 -3.07 13.77 -14.48
N GLY A 345 -1.94 14.46 -14.59
CA GLY A 345 -1.89 15.89 -14.86
C GLY A 345 -2.22 16.23 -16.33
N GLY A 346 -2.76 17.44 -16.56
CA GLY A 346 -3.21 17.87 -17.89
C GLY A 346 -3.81 19.28 -18.00
N GLY A 347 -3.63 20.15 -17.01
CA GLY A 347 -4.22 21.50 -17.01
C GLY A 347 -5.75 21.48 -17.19
N ALA A 348 -6.30 22.33 -18.07
CA ALA A 348 -7.74 22.38 -18.36
C ALA A 348 -8.35 21.04 -18.81
N LYS A 349 -7.55 20.12 -19.39
CA LYS A 349 -8.03 18.76 -19.73
C LYS A 349 -8.49 17.98 -18.50
N GLY A 350 -8.01 18.39 -17.31
CA GLY A 350 -8.39 17.87 -16.00
C GLY A 350 -9.90 17.80 -15.75
N PHE A 351 -10.68 18.67 -16.39
CA PHE A 351 -12.14 18.67 -16.20
C PHE A 351 -12.81 17.37 -16.68
N ALA A 352 -12.15 16.58 -17.53
CA ALA A 352 -12.63 15.27 -17.94
C ALA A 352 -12.60 14.25 -16.79
N HIS A 353 -11.75 14.45 -15.78
CA HIS A 353 -11.72 13.59 -14.58
C HIS A 353 -13.06 13.60 -13.85
N ILE A 354 -13.75 14.74 -13.81
CA ILE A 354 -15.08 14.88 -13.19
C ILE A 354 -16.10 13.98 -13.91
N GLY A 355 -16.12 14.06 -15.24
CA GLY A 355 -17.01 13.24 -16.07
C GLY A 355 -16.70 11.74 -15.99
N VAL A 356 -15.42 11.36 -15.99
CA VAL A 356 -15.01 9.97 -15.82
C VAL A 356 -15.39 9.45 -14.43
N PHE A 357 -15.15 10.23 -13.37
CA PHE A 357 -15.54 9.87 -12.01
C PHE A 357 -17.06 9.70 -11.88
N ARG A 358 -17.85 10.56 -12.53
CA ARG A 358 -19.30 10.39 -12.62
C ARG A 358 -19.68 9.05 -13.26
N ALA A 359 -19.04 8.68 -14.37
CA ALA A 359 -19.32 7.41 -15.03
C ALA A 359 -18.95 6.20 -14.15
N LEU A 360 -17.84 6.27 -13.39
CA LEU A 360 -17.44 5.25 -12.42
C LEU A 360 -18.45 5.10 -11.28
N GLN A 361 -18.93 6.22 -10.71
CA GLN A 361 -19.96 6.24 -9.67
C GLN A 361 -21.29 5.64 -10.18
N GLU A 362 -21.74 6.03 -11.38
CA GLU A 362 -22.97 5.48 -12.00
C GLU A 362 -22.86 3.98 -12.32
N ALA A 363 -21.64 3.44 -12.42
CA ALA A 363 -21.36 2.03 -12.64
C ALA A 363 -21.08 1.25 -11.33
N ASP A 364 -21.32 1.86 -10.17
CA ASP A 364 -21.08 1.29 -8.84
C ASP A 364 -19.63 0.79 -8.64
N VAL A 365 -18.65 1.44 -9.28
CA VAL A 365 -17.23 1.11 -9.09
C VAL A 365 -16.74 1.79 -7.80
N PRO A 366 -16.38 1.04 -6.75
CA PRO A 366 -15.91 1.64 -5.51
C PRO A 366 -14.50 2.22 -5.71
N ILE A 367 -14.23 3.32 -5.00
CA ILE A 367 -12.90 3.96 -4.94
C ILE A 367 -12.50 4.01 -3.48
N ASP A 368 -11.41 3.33 -3.14
CA ASP A 368 -10.96 3.13 -1.77
C ASP A 368 -9.76 4.02 -1.41
N MET A 369 -9.01 4.45 -2.42
CA MET A 369 -7.89 5.38 -2.31
C MET A 369 -7.77 6.18 -3.61
N VAL A 370 -7.29 7.43 -3.54
CA VAL A 370 -7.16 8.27 -4.72
C VAL A 370 -5.89 9.10 -4.69
N CYS A 371 -5.26 9.29 -5.85
CA CYS A 371 -4.11 10.18 -5.96
C CYS A 371 -4.12 10.96 -7.27
N GLY A 372 -3.29 11.99 -7.35
CA GLY A 372 -3.11 12.68 -8.62
C GLY A 372 -1.96 13.66 -8.65
N THR A 373 -1.72 14.20 -9.85
CA THR A 373 -0.68 15.19 -10.11
C THR A 373 -1.28 16.40 -10.83
N SER A 374 -0.83 17.61 -10.48
CA SER A 374 -1.33 18.86 -11.06
C SER A 374 -2.84 18.97 -10.89
N ILE A 375 -3.58 19.31 -11.95
CA ILE A 375 -5.05 19.35 -11.91
C ILE A 375 -5.69 18.02 -11.42
N GLY A 376 -5.01 16.89 -11.65
CA GLY A 376 -5.43 15.58 -11.15
C GLY A 376 -5.43 15.54 -9.63
N ALA A 377 -4.48 16.22 -8.97
CA ALA A 377 -4.43 16.34 -7.51
C ALA A 377 -5.64 17.09 -6.94
N ILE A 378 -6.11 18.15 -7.62
CA ILE A 378 -7.29 18.92 -7.19
C ILE A 378 -8.54 18.05 -7.23
N PHE A 379 -8.77 17.33 -8.33
CA PHE A 379 -9.96 16.47 -8.45
C PHE A 379 -9.84 15.19 -7.62
N ALA A 380 -8.63 14.67 -7.42
CA ALA A 380 -8.38 13.56 -6.50
C ALA A 380 -8.69 13.97 -5.05
N ALA A 381 -8.30 15.18 -4.62
CA ALA A 381 -8.68 15.71 -3.31
C ALA A 381 -10.20 15.86 -3.16
N ALA A 382 -10.89 16.33 -4.21
CA ALA A 382 -12.36 16.43 -4.22
C ALA A 382 -13.05 15.06 -4.11
N VAL A 383 -12.52 14.02 -4.77
CA VAL A 383 -12.97 12.63 -4.62
C VAL A 383 -12.68 12.13 -3.21
N ALA A 384 -11.52 12.45 -2.64
CA ALA A 384 -11.14 12.03 -1.29
C ALA A 384 -12.00 12.65 -0.18
N HIS A 385 -12.59 13.81 -0.45
CA HIS A 385 -13.63 14.42 0.38
C HIS A 385 -14.99 13.69 0.32
N GLU A 386 -15.15 12.70 -0.57
CA GLU A 386 -16.42 12.04 -0.91
C GLU A 386 -17.51 13.00 -1.42
N TRP A 387 -17.12 14.07 -2.14
CA TRP A 387 -18.11 14.91 -2.82
C TRP A 387 -18.78 14.16 -3.98
N SER A 388 -20.09 14.36 -4.15
CA SER A 388 -20.80 13.79 -5.30
C SER A 388 -20.28 14.39 -6.62
N PRO A 389 -20.38 13.67 -7.75
CA PRO A 389 -19.95 14.20 -9.04
C PRO A 389 -20.57 15.57 -9.39
N GLU A 390 -21.82 15.81 -8.99
CA GLU A 390 -22.52 17.09 -9.17
C GLU A 390 -21.89 18.21 -8.34
N VAL A 391 -21.55 17.92 -7.08
CA VAL A 391 -20.86 18.88 -6.20
C VAL A 391 -19.47 19.20 -6.74
N ILE A 392 -18.71 18.19 -7.17
CA ILE A 392 -17.39 18.37 -7.79
C ILE A 392 -17.52 19.24 -9.05
N TYR A 393 -18.51 18.97 -9.90
CA TYR A 393 -18.79 19.77 -11.08
C TYR A 393 -19.11 21.24 -10.74
N GLN A 394 -20.04 21.49 -9.81
CA GLN A 394 -20.47 22.84 -9.43
C GLN A 394 -19.33 23.64 -8.79
N LYS A 395 -18.61 23.04 -7.84
CA LYS A 395 -17.45 23.65 -7.18
C LYS A 395 -16.32 23.87 -8.18
N GLY A 396 -16.00 22.88 -9.01
CA GLY A 396 -14.97 22.97 -10.05
C GLY A 396 -15.27 24.08 -11.07
N ARG A 397 -16.52 24.17 -11.53
CA ARG A 397 -16.95 25.23 -12.44
C ARG A 397 -16.81 26.61 -11.79
N SER A 398 -17.24 26.75 -10.55
CA SER A 398 -17.11 28.00 -9.80
C SER A 398 -15.64 28.37 -9.59
N ALA A 399 -14.80 27.40 -9.21
CA ALA A 399 -13.38 27.59 -8.97
C ALA A 399 -12.63 28.01 -10.23
N PHE A 400 -12.84 27.37 -11.39
CA PHE A 400 -12.02 27.60 -12.58
C PHE A 400 -12.62 28.59 -13.59
N VAL A 401 -13.94 28.76 -13.62
CA VAL A 401 -14.63 29.65 -14.58
C VAL A 401 -15.01 30.98 -13.92
N THR A 402 -15.57 30.95 -12.71
CA THR A 402 -16.05 32.15 -12.00
C THR A 402 -14.91 32.86 -11.27
N ASP A 403 -14.19 32.16 -10.41
CA ASP A 403 -13.14 32.74 -9.56
C ASP A 403 -11.86 33.09 -10.35
N LYS A 404 -11.65 32.44 -11.51
CA LYS A 404 -10.52 32.67 -12.43
C LYS A 404 -9.17 32.70 -11.69
N PRO A 405 -8.70 31.56 -11.16
CA PRO A 405 -7.61 31.49 -10.18
C PRO A 405 -6.24 31.82 -10.77
N LEU A 406 -6.15 31.95 -12.10
CA LEU A 406 -4.94 32.24 -12.86
C LEU A 406 -4.92 33.68 -13.41
N SER A 407 -5.72 34.59 -12.85
CA SER A 407 -5.92 35.96 -13.38
C SER A 407 -5.19 37.07 -12.62
N ASP A 408 -4.31 36.74 -11.68
CA ASP A 408 -3.49 37.68 -10.89
C ASP A 408 -2.07 37.82 -11.45
N TYR A 409 -1.95 38.49 -12.59
CA TYR A 409 -0.68 38.68 -13.31
C TYR A 409 0.39 39.46 -12.50
N THR A 410 1.66 39.18 -12.78
CA THR A 410 2.83 39.84 -12.16
C THR A 410 3.95 40.11 -13.16
N LEU A 411 5.00 40.82 -12.71
CA LEU A 411 6.21 41.01 -13.51
C LEU A 411 6.91 39.65 -13.70
N PRO A 412 7.22 39.24 -14.95
CA PRO A 412 7.65 37.88 -15.28
C PRO A 412 9.14 37.64 -14.96
N VAL A 413 9.54 37.90 -13.71
CA VAL A 413 10.89 37.60 -13.20
C VAL A 413 11.00 36.13 -12.79
N LEU A 414 9.97 35.62 -12.09
CA LEU A 414 9.90 34.23 -11.62
C LEU A 414 8.70 33.47 -12.23
N SER A 415 7.55 34.14 -12.35
CA SER A 415 6.30 33.58 -12.85
C SER A 415 5.45 34.62 -13.57
N LEU A 416 4.53 34.20 -14.44
CA LEU A 416 3.57 35.08 -15.11
C LEU A 416 2.46 35.58 -14.17
N ILE A 417 2.19 34.83 -13.10
CA ILE A 417 1.05 35.02 -12.19
C ILE A 417 1.56 35.00 -10.73
N LYS A 418 0.93 35.75 -9.81
CA LYS A 418 1.27 35.80 -8.38
C LYS A 418 0.88 34.53 -7.61
N GLY A 419 -0.13 33.80 -8.07
CA GLY A 419 -0.59 32.53 -7.47
C GLY A 419 -1.44 32.69 -6.20
N HIS A 420 -1.64 33.91 -5.70
CA HIS A 420 -2.46 34.18 -4.52
C HIS A 420 -3.93 33.82 -4.76
N LYS A 421 -4.45 34.10 -5.97
CA LYS A 421 -5.83 33.72 -6.29
C LYS A 421 -6.01 32.20 -6.26
N LEU A 422 -5.08 31.43 -6.83
CA LEU A 422 -5.13 29.97 -6.78
C LEU A 422 -5.08 29.45 -5.33
N GLN A 423 -4.19 29.97 -4.50
CA GLN A 423 -4.11 29.60 -3.08
C GLN A 423 -5.40 29.91 -2.34
N ASN A 424 -5.97 31.10 -2.54
CA ASN A 424 -7.22 31.52 -1.91
C ASN A 424 -8.41 30.68 -2.41
N THR A 425 -8.45 30.34 -3.70
CA THR A 425 -9.45 29.42 -4.27
C THR A 425 -9.33 28.05 -3.63
N ASN A 426 -8.13 27.48 -3.53
CA ASN A 426 -7.92 26.18 -2.88
C ASN A 426 -8.35 26.21 -1.40
N ARG A 427 -7.97 27.24 -0.63
CA ARG A 427 -8.43 27.43 0.75
C ARG A 427 -9.95 27.61 0.86
N LYS A 428 -10.58 28.36 -0.05
CA LYS A 428 -12.04 28.57 -0.08
C LYS A 428 -12.81 27.26 -0.26
N TYR A 429 -12.34 26.37 -1.13
CA TYR A 429 -13.06 25.14 -1.47
C TYR A 429 -12.71 23.94 -0.59
N PHE A 430 -11.44 23.82 -0.17
CA PHE A 430 -10.95 22.72 0.67
C PHE A 430 -10.85 23.07 2.16
N GLY A 431 -11.00 24.34 2.54
CA GLY A 431 -10.85 24.81 3.91
C GLY A 431 -9.38 24.81 4.37
N GLU A 432 -9.21 24.86 5.69
CA GLU A 432 -7.92 24.68 6.37
C GLU A 432 -7.69 23.20 6.77
N ASN A 433 -8.33 22.28 6.04
CA ASN A 433 -8.25 20.85 6.31
C ASN A 433 -6.84 20.32 5.98
N HIS A 434 -6.47 19.26 6.69
CA HIS A 434 -5.27 18.48 6.40
C HIS A 434 -5.61 17.31 5.49
N ILE A 435 -4.59 16.75 4.82
CA ILE A 435 -4.78 15.53 4.01
C ILE A 435 -5.31 14.38 4.89
N GLU A 436 -4.86 14.33 6.13
CA GLU A 436 -5.26 13.35 7.12
C GLU A 436 -6.76 13.39 7.46
N ASP A 437 -7.40 14.54 7.29
CA ASP A 437 -8.82 14.76 7.58
C ASP A 437 -9.74 14.25 6.45
N LEU A 438 -9.20 13.74 5.34
CA LEU A 438 -10.00 13.25 4.22
C LEU A 438 -10.67 11.91 4.53
N TRP A 439 -11.84 11.66 3.95
CA TRP A 439 -12.56 10.40 4.14
C TRP A 439 -11.83 9.23 3.48
N LEU A 440 -11.30 9.44 2.27
CA LEU A 440 -10.41 8.49 1.60
C LEU A 440 -8.96 8.89 1.80
N ASN A 441 -8.07 7.89 1.89
CA ASN A 441 -6.64 8.17 1.81
C ASN A 441 -6.31 8.83 0.47
N PHE A 442 -5.53 9.89 0.54
CA PHE A 442 -5.16 10.71 -0.60
C PHE A 442 -3.68 11.03 -0.58
N PHE A 443 -3.08 11.11 -1.76
CA PHE A 443 -1.81 11.79 -1.92
C PHE A 443 -1.72 12.52 -3.26
N CYS A 444 -0.82 13.50 -3.34
CA CYS A 444 -0.45 14.10 -4.61
C CYS A 444 1.06 14.26 -4.76
N ILE A 445 1.49 14.46 -6.00
CA ILE A 445 2.91 14.61 -6.33
C ILE A 445 3.25 16.07 -6.61
N SER A 446 4.37 16.54 -6.05
CA SER A 446 5.08 17.72 -6.52
C SER A 446 6.54 17.38 -6.79
N SER A 447 7.26 18.31 -7.41
CA SER A 447 8.70 18.19 -7.64
C SER A 447 9.43 19.15 -6.70
N ASN A 448 10.38 18.65 -5.91
CA ASN A 448 11.27 19.52 -5.13
C ASN A 448 12.38 20.02 -6.05
N TYR A 449 12.28 21.30 -6.43
CA TYR A 449 13.26 21.96 -7.28
C TYR A 449 14.62 22.11 -6.60
N THR A 450 14.65 22.28 -5.26
CA THR A 450 15.88 22.46 -4.50
C THR A 450 16.70 21.17 -4.42
N LEU A 451 16.04 20.04 -4.13
CA LEU A 451 16.71 18.75 -3.91
C LEU A 451 16.70 17.82 -5.14
N SER A 452 16.02 18.21 -6.21
CA SER A 452 15.87 17.40 -7.44
C SER A 452 15.25 16.02 -7.18
N GLU A 453 14.22 15.98 -6.33
CA GLU A 453 13.52 14.76 -5.97
C GLU A 453 11.99 14.92 -6.08
N MET A 454 11.31 13.78 -6.21
CA MET A 454 9.85 13.72 -6.16
C MET A 454 9.38 13.82 -4.71
N VAL A 455 8.36 14.65 -4.46
CA VAL A 455 7.70 14.75 -3.15
C VAL A 455 6.31 14.15 -3.25
N VAL A 456 6.02 13.20 -2.35
CA VAL A 456 4.68 12.63 -2.17
C VAL A 456 4.03 13.31 -0.97
N HIS A 457 2.97 14.06 -1.21
CA HIS A 457 2.21 14.74 -0.16
C HIS A 457 1.13 13.82 0.38
N GLU A 458 1.36 13.23 1.55
CA GLU A 458 0.42 12.36 2.26
C GLU A 458 -0.12 12.96 3.56
N ARG A 459 0.50 14.05 4.02
CA ARG A 459 0.23 14.70 5.31
C ARG A 459 0.38 16.21 5.19
N GLY A 460 -0.28 16.94 6.08
CA GLY A 460 -0.21 18.39 6.16
C GLY A 460 -1.35 19.12 5.45
N PRO A 461 -1.26 20.46 5.34
CA PRO A 461 -2.35 21.28 4.82
C PRO A 461 -2.71 20.94 3.37
N LEU A 462 -3.95 20.49 3.15
CA LEU A 462 -4.42 20.00 1.86
C LEU A 462 -4.30 21.06 0.77
N TRP A 463 -4.74 22.29 1.06
CA TRP A 463 -4.69 23.40 0.12
C TRP A 463 -3.25 23.71 -0.34
N LYS A 464 -2.25 23.52 0.55
CA LYS A 464 -0.84 23.78 0.24
C LYS A 464 -0.29 22.69 -0.67
N ALA A 465 -0.56 21.42 -0.35
CA ALA A 465 -0.13 20.27 -1.15
C ALA A 465 -0.68 20.31 -2.59
N VAL A 466 -1.99 20.54 -2.75
CA VAL A 466 -2.58 20.64 -4.10
C VAL A 466 -2.10 21.87 -4.86
N THR A 467 -1.79 22.98 -4.17
CA THR A 467 -1.18 24.16 -4.80
C THR A 467 0.23 23.83 -5.31
N ALA A 468 1.07 23.17 -4.50
CA ALA A 468 2.41 22.76 -4.90
C ALA A 468 2.35 21.84 -6.13
N SER A 469 1.44 20.87 -6.13
CA SER A 469 1.24 19.95 -7.24
C SER A 469 0.86 20.64 -8.56
N VAL A 470 0.17 21.78 -8.52
CA VAL A 470 -0.33 22.53 -9.70
C VAL A 470 0.59 23.69 -10.12
N SER A 471 1.70 23.92 -9.40
CA SER A 471 2.56 25.09 -9.60
C SER A 471 3.49 24.93 -10.82
N ILE A 472 2.91 25.06 -12.02
CA ILE A 472 3.61 24.88 -13.30
C ILE A 472 4.74 25.91 -13.43
N PRO A 473 6.00 25.46 -13.68
CA PRO A 473 7.15 26.35 -13.84
C PRO A 473 6.93 27.45 -14.88
N GLY A 474 7.29 28.68 -14.50
CA GLY A 474 7.14 29.88 -15.34
C GLY A 474 5.71 30.44 -15.40
N VAL A 475 4.67 29.65 -15.11
CA VAL A 475 3.28 30.14 -15.05
C VAL A 475 2.92 30.57 -13.64
N LEU A 476 3.11 29.68 -12.67
CA LEU A 476 2.85 29.89 -11.25
C LEU A 476 4.17 29.93 -10.47
N PRO A 477 4.25 30.68 -9.37
CA PRO A 477 5.45 30.68 -8.54
C PRO A 477 5.57 29.34 -7.81
N PRO A 478 6.79 28.86 -7.52
CA PRO A 478 7.00 27.70 -6.66
C PRO A 478 6.38 27.91 -5.27
N VAL A 479 5.89 26.84 -4.66
CA VAL A 479 5.44 26.84 -3.27
C VAL A 479 6.62 26.62 -2.35
N VAL A 480 6.79 27.48 -1.35
CA VAL A 480 7.84 27.34 -0.34
C VAL A 480 7.39 26.35 0.73
N ASP A 481 8.25 25.37 1.02
CA ASP A 481 8.06 24.42 2.10
C ASP A 481 9.35 24.19 2.88
N GLY A 482 9.44 24.79 4.07
CA GLY A 482 10.71 24.93 4.78
C GLY A 482 11.75 25.65 3.92
N ASN A 483 12.87 24.98 3.64
CA ASN A 483 13.94 25.49 2.76
C ASN A 483 13.82 24.99 1.30
N ASN A 484 12.72 24.36 0.94
CA ASN A 484 12.51 23.76 -0.37
C ASN A 484 11.56 24.60 -1.24
N LEU A 485 11.83 24.61 -2.54
CA LEU A 485 10.94 25.15 -3.56
C LEU A 485 10.22 23.99 -4.27
N LEU A 486 8.90 23.97 -4.17
CA LEU A 486 8.07 22.94 -4.78
C LEU A 486 7.39 23.47 -6.05
N ILE A 487 7.48 22.70 -7.14
CA ILE A 487 6.83 22.97 -8.43
C ILE A 487 5.94 21.79 -8.84
N ASP A 488 5.21 21.94 -9.95
CA ASP A 488 4.31 20.90 -10.47
C ASP A 488 4.99 19.52 -10.54
N GLY A 489 4.29 18.50 -10.05
CA GLY A 489 4.76 17.11 -10.00
C GLY A 489 4.93 16.45 -11.35
N ALA A 490 4.37 17.03 -12.43
CA ALA A 490 4.45 16.51 -13.77
C ALA A 490 5.90 16.39 -14.29
N SER A 491 6.84 17.11 -13.69
CA SER A 491 8.27 17.07 -14.06
C SER A 491 8.91 15.72 -13.70
N PHE A 492 8.52 15.11 -12.58
CA PHE A 492 8.99 13.78 -12.17
C PHE A 492 7.95 12.71 -12.48
N ASN A 493 6.71 12.88 -12.00
CA ASN A 493 5.69 11.85 -12.08
C ASN A 493 4.29 12.43 -12.35
N ASN A 494 3.96 12.60 -13.63
CA ASN A 494 2.66 13.11 -14.08
C ASN A 494 1.51 12.09 -13.93
N PHE A 495 1.83 10.82 -13.71
CA PHE A 495 0.85 9.74 -13.60
C PHE A 495 1.33 8.69 -12.57
N PRO A 496 1.09 8.92 -11.28
CA PRO A 496 1.78 8.24 -10.18
C PRO A 496 1.24 6.84 -9.86
N VAL A 497 1.24 5.96 -10.86
CA VAL A 497 0.77 4.57 -10.75
C VAL A 497 1.72 3.72 -9.92
N ASP A 498 3.03 3.88 -10.10
CA ASP A 498 4.06 3.22 -9.28
C ASP A 498 3.92 3.57 -7.80
N VAL A 499 3.72 4.86 -7.51
CA VAL A 499 3.60 5.36 -6.13
C VAL A 499 2.35 4.77 -5.48
N MET A 500 1.23 4.73 -6.20
CA MET A 500 -0.02 4.12 -5.75
C MET A 500 0.17 2.60 -5.55
N LYS A 501 0.76 1.89 -6.52
CA LYS A 501 0.98 0.45 -6.46
C LYS A 501 1.88 0.06 -5.29
N ALA A 502 2.99 0.76 -5.11
CA ALA A 502 3.96 0.50 -4.05
C ALA A 502 3.35 0.73 -2.65
N ARG A 503 2.53 1.77 -2.52
CA ARG A 503 1.87 2.09 -1.25
C ARG A 503 0.69 1.20 -0.95
N TYR A 504 -0.01 0.69 -1.96
CA TYR A 504 -1.33 0.12 -1.78
C TYR A 504 -1.46 -1.37 -2.12
N GLY A 505 -0.78 -1.86 -3.15
CA GLY A 505 -0.80 -3.27 -3.54
C GLY A 505 -2.15 -3.84 -4.03
N GLY A 506 -3.21 -3.03 -4.08
CA GLY A 506 -4.54 -3.38 -4.58
C GLY A 506 -4.71 -3.18 -6.10
N LYS A 507 -5.98 -3.10 -6.52
CA LYS A 507 -6.37 -2.90 -7.93
C LYS A 507 -6.35 -1.42 -8.29
N LEU A 508 -5.96 -1.10 -9.52
CA LEU A 508 -5.70 0.28 -9.95
C LEU A 508 -6.52 0.65 -11.20
N ILE A 509 -7.17 1.81 -11.10
CA ILE A 509 -7.82 2.50 -12.21
C ILE A 509 -7.03 3.77 -12.47
N GLY A 510 -6.61 3.97 -13.72
CA GLY A 510 -5.85 5.14 -14.11
C GLY A 510 -6.57 5.98 -15.17
N VAL A 511 -6.68 7.28 -14.94
CA VAL A 511 -7.20 8.25 -15.92
C VAL A 511 -6.06 9.16 -16.37
N ASN A 512 -5.59 8.95 -17.60
CA ASN A 512 -4.54 9.77 -18.20
C ASN A 512 -5.13 10.75 -19.22
N LEU A 513 -4.62 11.98 -19.23
CA LEU A 513 -5.07 13.06 -20.11
C LEU A 513 -4.05 13.42 -21.19
N GLN A 514 -2.86 12.82 -21.12
CA GLN A 514 -1.83 13.03 -22.12
C GLN A 514 -2.12 12.20 -23.36
N GLN A 515 -1.90 12.84 -24.51
CA GLN A 515 -1.99 12.20 -25.82
C GLN A 515 -0.69 12.41 -26.56
N ASP A 516 -0.12 11.32 -27.03
CA ASP A 516 1.02 11.32 -27.93
C ASP A 516 0.56 11.83 -29.31
N LYS A 517 0.58 13.16 -29.50
CA LYS A 517 0.56 13.71 -30.85
C LYS A 517 1.96 13.55 -31.43
N GLU A 518 2.11 12.58 -32.32
CA GLU A 518 3.25 12.56 -33.25
C GLU A 518 3.23 13.86 -34.06
N TYR A 519 4.25 14.69 -33.87
CA TYR A 519 4.46 15.84 -34.72
C TYR A 519 4.99 15.33 -36.06
N LYS A 520 4.10 15.13 -37.03
CA LYS A 520 4.50 14.94 -38.43
C LYS A 520 5.03 16.28 -38.95
N LEU A 521 6.35 16.43 -38.97
CA LEU A 521 7.03 17.60 -39.49
C LEU A 521 6.92 17.60 -41.02
N ASP A 522 6.51 18.73 -41.60
CA ASP A 522 6.42 18.94 -43.05
C ASP A 522 7.65 19.67 -43.62
N TYR A 523 8.76 19.62 -42.86
CA TYR A 523 10.03 20.26 -43.16
C TYR A 523 11.20 19.43 -42.64
N THR A 524 12.30 19.42 -43.39
CA THR A 524 13.56 18.72 -43.03
C THR A 524 14.52 19.61 -42.23
N ASN A 525 14.47 20.93 -42.43
CA ASN A 525 15.28 21.93 -41.73
C ASN A 525 14.39 22.99 -41.08
N LEU A 526 14.73 23.41 -39.86
CA LEU A 526 14.06 24.52 -39.18
C LEU A 526 14.33 25.84 -39.92
N PRO A 527 13.31 26.66 -40.24
CA PRO A 527 13.53 27.97 -40.84
C PRO A 527 14.23 28.91 -39.85
N GLY A 528 14.92 29.93 -40.37
CA GLY A 528 15.48 30.99 -39.53
C GLY A 528 14.42 31.69 -38.68
N GLY A 529 14.78 32.16 -37.48
CA GLY A 529 13.84 32.75 -36.51
C GLY A 529 12.99 33.90 -37.07
N TRP A 530 13.59 34.77 -37.88
CA TRP A 530 12.87 35.84 -38.59
C TRP A 530 11.84 35.29 -39.59
N HIS A 531 12.15 34.19 -40.27
CA HIS A 531 11.22 33.56 -41.20
C HIS A 531 10.03 32.93 -40.46
N LEU A 532 10.27 32.27 -39.32
CA LEU A 532 9.20 31.76 -38.44
C LEU A 532 8.31 32.91 -37.93
N PHE A 533 8.93 34.00 -37.49
CA PHE A 533 8.21 35.20 -37.03
C PHE A 533 7.32 35.77 -38.15
N PHE A 534 7.88 36.07 -39.32
CA PHE A 534 7.14 36.64 -40.43
C PHE A 534 6.08 35.67 -40.99
N SER A 535 6.32 34.36 -40.99
CA SER A 535 5.33 33.35 -41.42
C SER A 535 4.07 33.32 -40.54
N ARG A 536 4.14 33.85 -39.32
CA ARG A 536 3.01 33.95 -38.40
C ARG A 536 2.16 35.20 -38.61
N PHE A 537 2.76 36.27 -39.15
CA PHE A 537 2.10 37.56 -39.40
C PHE A 537 1.60 37.71 -40.85
N PHE A 538 2.30 37.13 -41.83
CA PHE A 538 1.96 37.30 -43.25
C PHE A 538 1.24 36.05 -43.82
N PRO A 539 0.00 36.18 -44.32
CA PRO A 539 -0.81 35.04 -44.74
C PRO A 539 -0.32 34.35 -46.05
N PHE A 540 0.56 35.00 -46.81
CA PHE A 540 1.14 34.47 -48.05
C PHE A 540 2.42 33.65 -47.86
N LEU A 541 2.98 33.62 -46.64
CA LEU A 541 4.14 32.79 -46.32
C LEU A 541 3.70 31.40 -45.86
N LYS A 542 4.48 30.36 -46.21
CA LYS A 542 4.24 28.98 -45.75
C LYS A 542 4.23 28.96 -44.21
N ARG A 543 3.10 28.57 -43.62
CA ARG A 543 3.01 28.39 -42.16
C ARG A 543 3.69 27.09 -41.76
N TYR A 544 4.69 27.18 -40.90
CA TYR A 544 5.37 26.02 -40.33
C TYR A 544 4.67 25.57 -39.05
N ARG A 545 4.47 24.26 -38.89
CA ARG A 545 3.98 23.68 -37.64
C ARG A 545 5.12 23.49 -36.64
N SER A 546 5.60 24.59 -36.06
CA SER A 546 6.63 24.57 -35.01
C SER A 546 6.03 24.85 -33.62
N PRO A 547 6.40 24.09 -32.57
CA PRO A 547 6.01 24.44 -31.20
C PRO A 547 6.65 25.76 -30.75
N SER A 548 6.01 26.48 -29.83
CA SER A 548 6.59 27.69 -29.21
C SER A 548 7.73 27.32 -28.26
N ILE A 549 8.61 28.29 -27.95
CA ILE A 549 9.66 28.11 -26.92
C ILE A 549 9.06 27.61 -25.60
N SER A 550 7.95 28.21 -25.16
CA SER A 550 7.24 27.79 -23.95
C SER A 550 6.71 26.36 -24.01
N ALA A 551 6.19 25.93 -25.16
CA ALA A 551 5.71 24.56 -25.36
C ALA A 551 6.88 23.55 -25.40
N ILE A 552 8.02 23.92 -25.98
CA ILE A 552 9.24 23.11 -25.99
C ILE A 552 9.76 22.94 -24.55
N MET A 553 9.89 24.03 -23.80
CA MET A 553 10.35 24.00 -22.40
C MET A 553 9.43 23.13 -21.55
N LEU A 554 8.12 23.37 -21.57
CA LEU A 554 7.16 22.58 -20.79
C LEU A 554 7.11 21.11 -21.22
N LYS A 555 7.28 20.82 -22.51
CA LYS A 555 7.34 19.43 -22.99
C LYS A 555 8.64 18.73 -22.58
N SER A 556 9.76 19.45 -22.55
CA SER A 556 11.04 18.91 -22.11
C SER A 556 11.07 18.56 -20.63
N THR A 557 10.40 19.35 -19.78
CA THR A 557 10.34 19.09 -18.32
C THR A 557 9.59 17.81 -17.98
N ILE A 558 8.59 17.42 -18.78
CA ILE A 558 7.77 16.23 -18.52
C ILE A 558 8.23 15.00 -19.30
N LEU A 559 9.22 15.11 -20.19
CA LEU A 559 9.58 14.06 -21.15
C LEU A 559 10.03 12.76 -20.46
N SER A 560 10.85 12.87 -19.41
CA SER A 560 11.28 11.71 -18.60
C SER A 560 10.09 11.05 -17.91
N SER A 561 9.16 11.86 -17.39
CA SER A 561 7.94 11.36 -16.76
C SER A 561 7.06 10.57 -17.74
N MET A 562 6.98 11.02 -19.00
CA MET A 562 6.23 10.33 -20.05
C MET A 562 6.82 8.95 -20.38
N GLU A 563 8.14 8.81 -20.42
CA GLU A 563 8.77 7.51 -20.63
C GLU A 563 8.49 6.56 -19.46
N HIS A 564 8.61 7.07 -18.23
CA HIS A 564 8.31 6.32 -17.01
C HIS A 564 6.85 5.83 -16.99
N GLN A 565 5.91 6.72 -17.33
CA GLN A 565 4.48 6.42 -17.42
C GLN A 565 4.17 5.27 -18.39
N ARG A 566 4.79 5.23 -19.58
CA ARG A 566 4.52 4.17 -20.57
C ARG A 566 4.82 2.77 -20.04
N LYS A 567 5.79 2.64 -19.14
CA LYS A 567 6.15 1.35 -18.52
C LYS A 567 5.12 0.91 -17.47
N GLN A 568 4.35 1.85 -16.92
CA GLN A 568 3.41 1.61 -15.81
C GLN A 568 1.97 1.35 -16.25
N ILE A 569 1.61 1.59 -17.51
CA ILE A 569 0.22 1.36 -17.97
C ILE A 569 -0.20 -0.10 -17.77
N ASN A 570 0.74 -1.04 -17.89
CA ASN A 570 0.49 -2.47 -17.67
C ASN A 570 0.21 -2.85 -16.21
N ASP A 571 0.45 -1.93 -15.27
CA ASP A 571 0.14 -2.12 -13.86
C ASP A 571 -1.32 -1.76 -13.50
N LEU A 572 -2.08 -1.23 -14.46
CA LEU A 572 -3.48 -0.84 -14.27
C LEU A 572 -4.42 -1.94 -14.76
N GLU A 573 -5.45 -2.26 -13.96
CA GLU A 573 -6.55 -3.09 -14.44
C GLU A 573 -7.44 -2.35 -15.42
N LEU A 574 -7.68 -1.06 -15.19
CA LEU A 574 -8.42 -0.21 -16.12
C LEU A 574 -7.61 1.05 -16.42
N PHE A 575 -7.30 1.25 -17.69
CA PHE A 575 -6.64 2.45 -18.19
C PHE A 575 -7.58 3.25 -19.10
N MET A 576 -7.89 4.47 -18.68
CA MET A 576 -8.78 5.40 -19.37
C MET A 576 -7.98 6.57 -19.93
N ASN A 577 -8.18 6.89 -21.21
CA ASN A 577 -7.55 8.03 -21.88
C ASN A 577 -8.56 8.80 -22.75
N PRO A 578 -9.32 9.74 -22.17
CA PRO A 578 -10.34 10.50 -22.90
C PRO A 578 -9.78 11.28 -24.11
N PRO A 579 -10.52 11.37 -25.22
CA PRO A 579 -10.07 12.02 -26.45
C PRO A 579 -10.07 13.56 -26.35
N LEU A 580 -8.99 14.16 -25.83
CA LEU A 580 -8.87 15.61 -25.56
C LEU A 580 -7.76 16.30 -26.38
N SER A 581 -7.43 15.77 -27.57
CA SER A 581 -6.41 16.31 -28.48
C SER A 581 -6.68 17.76 -28.90
N ASN A 582 -7.94 18.17 -28.96
CA ASN A 582 -8.33 19.49 -29.47
C ASN A 582 -8.22 20.61 -28.43
N PHE A 583 -7.98 20.29 -27.16
CA PHE A 583 -7.92 21.26 -26.08
C PHE A 583 -6.47 21.54 -25.66
N SER A 584 -6.21 22.80 -25.31
CA SER A 584 -4.93 23.24 -24.73
C SER A 584 -4.93 23.06 -23.20
N LEU A 585 -3.75 23.03 -22.58
CA LEU A 585 -3.58 22.94 -21.12
C LEU A 585 -4.15 24.18 -20.39
N LEU A 586 -4.27 25.33 -21.07
CA LEU A 586 -4.76 26.58 -20.48
C LEU A 586 -6.19 26.94 -20.90
N ASP A 587 -6.92 26.01 -21.53
CA ASP A 587 -8.24 26.26 -22.11
C ASP A 587 -9.39 26.19 -21.09
N MET A 588 -9.33 27.04 -20.06
CA MET A 588 -10.26 27.00 -18.92
C MET A 588 -11.72 27.32 -19.30
N LYS A 589 -11.94 27.96 -20.46
CA LYS A 589 -13.29 28.34 -20.94
C LYS A 589 -14.12 27.13 -21.38
N ASN A 590 -13.46 26.06 -21.80
CA ASN A 590 -14.12 24.84 -22.30
C ASN A 590 -14.42 23.82 -21.19
N PHE A 591 -14.62 24.29 -19.95
CA PHE A 591 -14.92 23.45 -18.79
C PHE A 591 -16.05 22.45 -19.05
N ASP A 592 -17.23 22.97 -19.44
CA ASP A 592 -18.44 22.17 -19.60
C ASP A 592 -18.27 21.11 -20.72
N ALA A 593 -17.61 21.49 -21.82
CA ALA A 593 -17.36 20.61 -22.97
C ALA A 593 -16.36 19.49 -22.64
N ILE A 594 -15.24 19.81 -21.97
CA ILE A 594 -14.23 18.82 -21.58
C ILE A 594 -14.81 17.82 -20.58
N ASN A 595 -15.59 18.28 -19.60
CA ASN A 595 -16.30 17.43 -18.66
C ASN A 595 -17.27 16.47 -19.37
N ALA A 596 -18.08 16.98 -20.32
CA ALA A 596 -19.01 16.16 -21.08
C ALA A 596 -18.32 15.06 -21.88
N ILE A 597 -17.17 15.37 -22.51
CA ILE A 597 -16.35 14.37 -23.22
C ILE A 597 -15.85 13.29 -22.27
N GLY A 598 -15.36 13.68 -21.09
CA GLY A 598 -14.93 12.73 -20.06
C GLY A 598 -16.05 11.77 -19.64
N TYR A 599 -17.27 12.29 -19.44
CA TYR A 599 -18.43 11.49 -19.07
C TYR A 599 -18.87 10.52 -20.17
N SER A 600 -19.06 11.01 -21.40
CA SER A 600 -19.45 10.17 -22.53
C SER A 600 -18.40 9.08 -22.80
N TYR A 601 -17.12 9.42 -22.74
CA TYR A 601 -16.03 8.46 -22.89
C TYR A 601 -16.06 7.39 -21.78
N GLY A 602 -16.16 7.82 -20.51
CA GLY A 602 -16.21 6.90 -19.38
C GLY A 602 -17.39 5.92 -19.47
N LYS A 603 -18.57 6.40 -19.88
CA LYS A 603 -19.75 5.55 -20.09
C LYS A 603 -19.54 4.50 -21.17
N GLU A 604 -19.01 4.89 -22.33
CA GLU A 604 -18.76 3.93 -23.41
C GLU A 604 -17.64 2.93 -23.06
N PHE A 605 -16.59 3.40 -22.38
CA PHE A 605 -15.51 2.54 -21.91
C PHE A 605 -16.03 1.46 -20.96
N LEU A 606 -16.82 1.84 -19.95
CA LEU A 606 -17.30 0.92 -18.92
C LEU A 606 -18.30 -0.14 -19.45
N LYS A 607 -18.95 0.09 -20.60
CA LYS A 607 -19.78 -0.93 -21.26
C LYS A 607 -18.98 -2.13 -21.75
N THR A 608 -17.73 -1.91 -22.14
CA THR A 608 -16.84 -2.93 -22.73
C THR A 608 -15.71 -3.37 -21.79
N ALA A 609 -15.48 -2.61 -20.73
CA ALA A 609 -14.47 -2.90 -19.72
C ALA A 609 -14.78 -4.20 -18.96
N ASN A 610 -13.74 -4.99 -18.71
CA ASN A 610 -13.82 -6.15 -17.84
C ASN A 610 -13.80 -5.71 -16.36
N LEU A 611 -14.97 -5.39 -15.79
CA LEU A 611 -15.08 -4.99 -14.39
C LEU A 611 -14.76 -6.14 -13.41
N ASP A 612 -14.83 -7.40 -13.86
CA ASP A 612 -14.44 -8.54 -13.03
C ASP A 612 -12.94 -8.52 -12.70
N ALA A 613 -12.12 -7.84 -13.52
CA ALA A 613 -10.71 -7.61 -13.25
C ALA A 613 -10.46 -6.82 -11.94
N LEU A 614 -11.45 -6.01 -11.53
CA LEU A 614 -11.44 -5.28 -10.26
C LEU A 614 -11.92 -6.13 -9.07
N GLY A 615 -12.32 -7.38 -9.29
CA GLY A 615 -12.84 -8.27 -8.25
C GLY A 615 -14.22 -7.88 -7.72
N ILE A 616 -14.99 -7.10 -8.48
CA ILE A 616 -16.33 -6.65 -8.11
C ILE A 616 -17.35 -7.72 -8.54
N LYS A 617 -18.13 -8.28 -7.61
CA LYS A 617 -19.32 -9.08 -7.98
C LYS A 617 -20.37 -8.13 -8.53
N ARG A 618 -20.73 -8.24 -9.81
CA ARG A 618 -21.91 -7.52 -10.35
C ARG A 618 -23.12 -7.87 -9.48
N ARG A 619 -23.79 -6.86 -8.92
CA ARG A 619 -25.18 -7.05 -8.49
C ARG A 619 -25.94 -7.35 -9.77
N GLU A 620 -26.46 -8.57 -9.90
CA GLU A 620 -27.50 -8.84 -10.89
C GLU A 620 -28.57 -7.78 -10.65
N LYS A 621 -28.80 -6.92 -11.66
CA LYS A 621 -29.93 -6.01 -11.62
C LYS A 621 -31.14 -6.91 -11.46
N ALA A 622 -31.81 -6.84 -10.32
CA ALA A 622 -33.15 -7.35 -10.19
C ALA A 622 -33.94 -6.67 -11.31
N GLU A 623 -34.28 -7.45 -12.35
CA GLU A 623 -35.24 -7.03 -13.35
C GLU A 623 -36.52 -6.73 -12.59
N VAL A 624 -36.80 -5.43 -12.42
CA VAL A 624 -38.10 -4.96 -11.98
C VAL A 624 -39.05 -5.30 -13.12
N ALA A 625 -39.76 -6.42 -12.96
CA ALA A 625 -40.93 -6.77 -13.74
C ALA A 625 -42.12 -5.87 -13.36
#